data_AF-A0A644YPB5-F1
#
_entry.id   AF-A0A644YPB5-F1
#
_cell.length_a   1.000
_cell.length_b   1.000
_cell.length_c   1.000
_cell.angle_alpha   90.00
_cell.angle_beta   90.00
_cell.angle_gamma   90.00
#
_symmetry.space_group_name_H-M   'P 1'
#
loop_
_entity.id
_entity.type
_entity.pdbx_description
1 polymer ?
#
loop_
_entity_poly.entity_id
_entity_poly.type
_entity_poly.pdbx_seq_one_letter_code
_entity_poly.pdbx_strand_id
1 'polypeptide(L)'
;MSRDTRYSYREQKNPAKKPIHPVWRGIGCALLIIIPVISYVAADYFVTNAALFKWVIIPEDMVIKYPADPLILVRLLYMAIFVFILYLILTVITFVVNRYLGPSRYGPYDVPLDQVERRK
;
A
#
# COMPACT_ATOMS: atom_id res chain seq x y z
N MET A 1 -11.56 -26.51 47.06
CA MET A 1 -10.96 -25.17 47.23
C MET A 1 -9.97 -24.97 46.09
N SER A 2 -10.34 -24.06 45.18
CA SER A 2 -9.66 -23.53 43.98
C SER A 2 -8.14 -23.70 43.88
N ARG A 3 -7.64 -24.03 42.67
CA ARG A 3 -6.67 -23.19 41.92
C ARG A 3 -6.75 -23.47 40.41
N ASP A 4 -7.72 -22.87 39.73
CA ASP A 4 -7.60 -22.61 38.29
C ASP A 4 -6.47 -21.61 38.07
N THR A 5 -5.27 -22.12 37.78
CA THR A 5 -4.17 -21.28 37.29
C THR A 5 -4.52 -20.86 35.88
N ARG A 6 -5.11 -19.67 35.79
CA ARG A 6 -5.34 -18.92 34.55
C ARG A 6 -4.00 -18.73 33.85
N TYR A 7 -3.65 -19.64 32.96
CA TYR A 7 -2.66 -19.38 31.91
C TYR A 7 -3.29 -18.34 30.99
N SER A 8 -3.07 -17.06 31.30
CA SER A 8 -3.25 -16.02 30.31
C SER A 8 -2.20 -16.30 29.23
N TYR A 9 -2.67 -16.76 28.07
CA TYR A 9 -1.85 -16.81 26.87
C TYR A 9 -1.45 -15.37 26.55
N ARG A 10 -0.35 -14.92 27.17
CA ARG A 10 0.26 -13.64 26.86
C ARG A 10 0.82 -13.84 25.47
N GLU A 11 0.11 -13.34 24.48
CA GLU A 11 0.51 -13.43 23.07
C GLU A 11 1.98 -13.02 22.98
N GLN A 12 2.86 -14.01 22.83
CA GLN A 12 4.29 -13.77 22.75
C GLN A 12 4.49 -12.98 21.48
N LYS A 13 4.74 -11.68 21.64
CA LYS A 13 5.02 -10.77 20.54
C LYS A 13 6.19 -11.39 19.75
N ASN A 14 5.89 -11.91 18.56
CA ASN A 14 6.85 -12.67 17.78
C ASN A 14 8.17 -11.87 17.67
N PRO A 15 9.28 -12.35 18.25
CA PRO A 15 10.53 -11.59 18.32
C PRO A 15 11.11 -11.29 16.93
N ALA A 16 10.69 -12.03 15.91
CA ALA A 16 11.04 -11.77 14.51
C ALA A 16 10.34 -10.53 13.92
N LYS A 17 9.23 -10.06 14.52
CA LYS A 17 8.56 -8.82 14.08
C LYS A 17 9.28 -7.60 14.68
N LYS A 18 10.43 -7.28 14.10
CA LYS A 18 11.12 -6.01 14.39
C LYS A 18 10.16 -4.83 14.06
N PRO A 19 10.13 -3.77 14.89
CA PRO A 19 9.35 -2.58 14.56
C PRO A 19 9.83 -2.02 13.22
N ILE A 20 8.88 -1.57 12.39
CA ILE A 20 9.19 -0.95 11.09
C ILE A 20 10.11 0.24 11.34
N HIS A 21 11.25 0.27 10.65
CA HIS A 21 12.23 1.36 10.77
C HIS A 21 11.57 2.72 10.46
N PRO A 22 11.88 3.78 11.24
CA PRO A 22 11.22 5.07 11.13
C PRO A 22 11.41 5.74 9.76
N VAL A 23 12.55 5.53 9.10
CA VAL A 23 12.82 6.05 7.74
C VAL A 23 11.81 5.52 6.73
N TRP A 24 11.49 4.22 6.79
CA TRP A 24 10.49 3.60 5.90
C TRP A 24 9.08 4.12 6.14
N ARG A 25 8.76 4.53 7.38
CA ARG A 25 7.49 5.21 7.68
C ARG A 25 7.47 6.63 7.07
N GLY A 26 8.59 7.35 7.13
CA GLY A 26 8.74 8.69 6.55
C GLY A 26 8.56 8.69 5.03
N ILE A 27 9.15 7.74 4.33
CA ILE A 27 9.01 7.59 2.87
C ILE A 27 7.55 7.39 2.48
N GLY A 28 6.82 6.52 3.19
CA GLY A 28 5.39 6.33 2.94
C GLY A 28 4.57 7.61 3.14
N CYS A 29 4.90 8.40 4.17
CA CYS A 29 4.24 9.68 4.43
C CYS A 29 4.49 10.71 3.32
N ALA A 30 5.74 10.82 2.83
CA ALA A 30 6.05 11.69 1.70
C ALA A 30 5.30 11.26 0.41
N LEU A 31 5.25 9.96 0.15
CA LEU A 31 4.54 9.39 -1.00
C LEU A 31 3.03 9.68 -0.98
N LEU A 32 2.40 9.80 0.20
CA LEU A 32 0.98 10.17 0.31
C LEU A 32 0.67 11.56 -0.27
N ILE A 33 1.65 12.46 -0.32
CA ILE A 33 1.48 13.80 -0.91
C ILE A 33 1.97 13.80 -2.36
N ILE A 34 3.13 13.19 -2.60
CA ILE A 34 3.77 13.20 -3.93
C ILE A 34 2.92 12.47 -4.97
N ILE A 35 2.35 11.31 -4.63
CA ILE A 35 1.59 10.49 -5.58
C ILE A 35 0.34 11.21 -6.08
N PRO A 36 -0.54 11.79 -5.23
CA PRO A 36 -1.68 12.56 -5.70
C PRO A 36 -1.30 13.74 -6.60
N VAL A 37 -0.23 14.47 -6.25
CA VAL A 37 0.23 15.62 -7.03
C VAL A 37 0.66 15.20 -8.44
N ILE A 38 1.52 14.17 -8.55
CA ILE A 38 1.97 13.67 -9.85
C ILE A 38 0.79 13.07 -10.64
N SER A 39 -0.12 12.37 -9.96
CA SER A 39 -1.29 11.75 -10.60
C SER A 39 -2.25 12.79 -11.17
N TYR A 40 -2.42 13.93 -10.49
CA TYR A 40 -3.24 15.02 -11.00
C TYR A 40 -2.62 15.65 -12.25
N VAL A 41 -1.31 15.94 -12.22
CA VAL A 41 -0.59 16.50 -13.38
C VAL A 41 -0.63 15.53 -14.56
N ALA A 42 -0.45 14.24 -14.32
CA ALA A 42 -0.59 13.21 -15.35
C ALA A 42 -2.02 13.20 -15.91
N ALA A 43 -3.04 13.17 -15.06
CA ALA A 43 -4.43 13.17 -15.49
C ALA A 43 -4.78 14.37 -16.36
N ASP A 44 -4.37 15.58 -15.96
CA ASP A 44 -4.59 16.78 -16.75
C ASP A 44 -3.88 16.73 -18.11
N TYR A 45 -2.63 16.26 -18.13
CA TYR A 45 -1.87 16.07 -19.38
C TYR A 45 -2.55 15.09 -20.33
N PHE A 46 -3.01 13.94 -19.83
CA PHE A 46 -3.68 12.91 -20.66
C PHE A 46 -5.03 13.37 -21.18
N VAL A 47 -5.85 14.02 -20.35
CA VAL A 47 -7.17 14.51 -20.74
C VAL A 47 -7.05 15.65 -21.77
N THR A 48 -6.13 16.58 -21.56
CA THR A 48 -5.90 17.70 -22.49
C THR A 48 -5.36 17.23 -23.85
N ASN A 49 -4.55 16.17 -23.84
CA ASN A 49 -3.96 15.58 -25.04
C ASN A 49 -4.71 14.32 -25.51
N ALA A 50 -5.99 14.14 -25.16
CA ALA A 50 -6.74 12.93 -25.47
C ALA A 50 -6.78 12.61 -26.98
N ALA A 51 -6.70 13.63 -27.85
CA ALA A 51 -6.60 13.43 -29.30
C ALA A 51 -5.34 12.63 -29.73
N LEU A 52 -4.25 12.73 -28.97
CA LEU A 52 -3.02 11.96 -29.20
C LEU A 52 -3.13 10.53 -28.64
N PHE A 53 -3.95 10.34 -27.62
CA PHE A 53 -4.08 9.08 -26.88
C PHE A 53 -5.44 8.44 -27.11
N LYS A 54 -5.54 7.58 -28.13
CA LYS A 54 -6.80 6.87 -28.49
C LYS A 54 -7.42 6.04 -27.36
N TRP A 55 -6.66 5.69 -26.33
CA TRP A 55 -7.12 4.91 -25.18
C TRP A 55 -7.73 5.78 -24.06
N VAL A 56 -7.55 7.10 -24.12
CA VAL A 56 -8.18 8.05 -23.20
C VAL A 56 -9.57 8.37 -23.74
N ILE A 57 -10.57 7.69 -23.20
CA ILE A 57 -11.96 7.88 -23.55
C ILE A 57 -12.55 8.94 -22.60
N ILE A 58 -13.15 9.99 -23.16
CA ILE A 58 -13.85 11.03 -22.42
C ILE A 58 -15.35 10.73 -22.54
N PRO A 59 -15.99 10.18 -21.50
CA PRO A 59 -17.43 9.96 -21.52
C PRO A 59 -18.17 11.30 -21.42
N GLU A 60 -19.07 11.56 -22.36
CA GLU A 60 -19.86 12.79 -22.41
C GLU A 60 -20.77 12.95 -21.17
N ASP A 61 -21.20 11.84 -20.57
CA ASP A 61 -22.03 11.82 -19.36
C ASP A 61 -21.34 12.44 -18.13
N MET A 62 -20.00 12.49 -18.13
CA MET A 62 -19.20 13.09 -17.04
C MET A 62 -18.86 14.56 -17.28
N VAL A 63 -19.29 15.13 -18.41
CA VAL A 63 -19.06 16.54 -18.75
C VAL A 63 -20.18 17.37 -18.13
N ILE A 64 -19.87 18.03 -17.00
CA ILE A 64 -20.83 18.92 -16.34
C ILE A 64 -20.67 20.32 -16.93
N LYS A 65 -21.75 20.93 -17.42
CA LYS A 65 -21.76 22.30 -17.98
C LYS A 65 -21.52 23.41 -16.94
N TYR A 66 -21.75 23.16 -15.65
CA TYR A 66 -21.77 24.14 -14.58
C TYR A 66 -20.67 23.94 -13.49
N PRO A 67 -19.40 23.83 -13.91
CA PRO A 67 -18.30 24.46 -13.18
C PRO A 67 -17.35 25.23 -14.12
N ALA A 68 -16.35 25.93 -13.55
CA ALA A 68 -15.30 26.64 -14.31
C ALA A 68 -14.47 25.71 -15.23
N ASP A 69 -14.41 24.41 -14.92
CA ASP A 69 -13.78 23.37 -15.71
C ASP A 69 -14.79 22.25 -16.04
N PRO A 70 -15.27 22.15 -17.29
CA PRO A 70 -16.27 21.15 -17.67
C PRO A 70 -15.80 19.68 -17.53
N LEU A 71 -14.48 19.46 -17.58
CA LEU A 71 -13.84 18.14 -17.58
C LEU A 71 -13.31 17.72 -16.20
N ILE A 72 -13.70 18.42 -15.13
CA ILE A 72 -13.15 18.20 -13.79
C ILE A 72 -13.36 16.76 -13.28
N LEU A 73 -14.54 16.17 -13.52
CA LEU A 73 -14.84 14.79 -13.13
C LEU A 73 -13.97 13.78 -13.87
N VAL A 74 -13.76 14.01 -15.17
CA VAL A 74 -12.92 13.14 -16.00
C VAL A 74 -11.47 13.18 -15.51
N ARG A 75 -10.94 14.38 -15.24
CA ARG A 75 -9.60 14.55 -14.65
C ARG A 75 -9.48 13.84 -13.30
N LEU A 76 -10.48 13.96 -12.42
CA LEU A 76 -10.49 13.32 -11.11
C LEU A 76 -10.55 11.79 -11.22
N LEU A 77 -11.33 11.26 -12.15
CA LEU A 77 -11.39 9.83 -12.43
C LEU A 77 -10.03 9.29 -12.89
N TYR A 78 -9.39 9.94 -13.88
CA TYR A 78 -8.06 9.52 -14.32
C TYR A 78 -6.99 9.71 -13.24
N MET A 79 -7.08 10.77 -12.43
CA MET A 79 -6.23 10.94 -11.25
C MET A 79 -6.36 9.75 -10.31
N ALA A 80 -7.59 9.33 -9.97
CA ALA A 80 -7.83 8.19 -9.09
C ALA A 80 -7.27 6.89 -9.69
N ILE A 81 -7.42 6.68 -11.00
CA ILE A 81 -6.82 5.54 -11.72
C ILE A 81 -5.29 5.57 -11.62
N PHE A 82 -4.65 6.71 -11.88
CA PHE A 82 -3.19 6.82 -11.78
C PHE A 82 -2.68 6.62 -10.36
N VAL A 83 -3.36 7.19 -9.36
CA VAL A 83 -3.06 6.96 -7.94
C VAL A 83 -3.11 5.46 -7.65
N PHE A 84 -4.20 4.80 -8.03
CA PHE A 84 -4.39 3.37 -7.81
C PHE A 84 -3.29 2.54 -8.48
N ILE A 85 -2.98 2.81 -9.76
CA ILE A 85 -1.93 2.11 -10.51
C ILE A 85 -0.56 2.32 -9.87
N LEU A 86 -0.21 3.55 -9.49
CA LEU A 86 1.08 3.85 -8.87
C LEU A 86 1.24 3.14 -7.51
N TYR A 87 0.20 3.16 -6.67
CA TYR A 87 0.21 2.40 -5.42
C TYR A 87 0.27 0.88 -5.65
N LEU A 88 -0.44 0.38 -6.66
CA LEU A 88 -0.38 -1.04 -7.04
C LEU A 88 1.04 -1.44 -7.46
N ILE A 89 1.69 -0.63 -8.29
CA ILE A 89 3.08 -0.87 -8.72
C ILE A 89 4.02 -0.86 -7.50
N LEU A 90 3.90 0.13 -6.61
CA LEU A 90 4.74 0.23 -5.42
C LEU A 90 4.53 -0.95 -4.45
N THR A 91 3.28 -1.39 -4.26
CA THR A 91 2.98 -2.56 -3.41
C THR A 91 3.53 -3.85 -3.99
N VAL A 92 3.44 -4.04 -5.31
CA VAL A 92 4.08 -5.18 -5.99
C VAL A 92 5.60 -5.13 -5.85
N ILE A 93 6.23 -3.98 -6.09
CA ILE A 93 7.68 -3.81 -5.95
C ILE A 93 8.11 -4.12 -4.51
N THR A 94 7.45 -3.53 -3.51
CA THR A 94 7.78 -3.77 -2.10
C THR A 94 7.56 -5.22 -1.69
N PHE A 95 6.53 -5.89 -2.20
CA PHE A 95 6.31 -7.31 -1.99
C PHE A 95 7.46 -8.16 -2.55
N VAL A 96 7.87 -7.88 -3.79
CA VAL A 96 8.99 -8.57 -4.46
C VAL A 96 10.30 -8.33 -3.70
N VAL A 97 10.59 -7.09 -3.32
CA VAL A 97 11.78 -6.74 -2.53
C VAL A 97 11.78 -7.45 -1.19
N ASN A 98 10.67 -7.45 -0.47
CA ASN A 98 10.55 -8.15 0.82
C ASN A 98 10.64 -9.67 0.69
N ARG A 99 10.26 -10.22 -0.47
CA ARG A 99 10.39 -11.66 -0.76
C ARG A 99 11.84 -12.09 -0.91
N TYR A 100 12.67 -11.27 -1.55
CA TYR A 100 14.07 -11.61 -1.84
C TYR A 100 15.07 -11.09 -0.80
N LEU A 101 14.85 -9.87 -0.29
CA LEU A 101 15.76 -9.19 0.63
C LEU A 101 15.24 -9.16 2.08
N GLY A 102 14.11 -9.83 2.35
CA GLY A 102 13.52 -9.91 3.68
C GLY A 102 14.40 -10.70 4.66
N PRO A 103 14.43 -10.32 5.95
CA PRO A 103 15.17 -11.06 6.97
C PRO A 103 14.61 -12.47 7.16
N SER A 104 15.46 -13.40 7.61
CA SER A 104 15.03 -14.75 8.00
C SER A 104 13.96 -14.70 9.09
N ARG A 105 13.03 -15.65 9.07
CA ARG A 105 11.95 -15.74 10.07
C ARG A 105 12.44 -16.16 11.45
N TYR A 106 13.58 -16.83 11.52
CA TYR A 106 14.19 -17.32 12.75
C TYR A 106 15.47 -16.54 13.04
N GLY A 107 15.64 -16.16 14.31
CA GLY A 107 16.91 -15.68 14.83
C GLY A 107 17.91 -16.82 15.06
N PRO A 108 19.19 -16.50 15.35
CA PRO A 108 20.25 -17.51 15.50
C PRO A 108 20.02 -18.55 16.61
N TYR A 109 19.17 -18.24 17.59
CA TYR A 109 18.88 -19.08 18.75
C TYR A 109 17.41 -19.53 18.83
N ASP A 110 16.59 -19.23 17.80
CA ASP A 110 15.17 -19.57 17.82
C ASP A 110 14.96 -21.04 17.42
N VAL A 111 14.42 -21.84 18.34
CA VAL A 111 14.00 -23.22 18.07
C VAL A 111 12.60 -23.19 17.46
N PRO A 112 12.35 -23.87 16.33
CA PRO A 112 11.02 -23.87 15.74
C PRO A 112 10.04 -24.62 16.65
N LEU A 113 8.79 -24.13 16.72
CA LEU A 113 7.78 -24.60 17.68
C LEU A 113 7.40 -26.08 17.52
N ASP A 114 7.64 -26.65 16.33
CA ASP A 114 7.47 -28.07 16.01
C ASP A 114 8.49 -28.98 16.72
N GLN A 115 9.63 -28.42 17.16
CA GLN A 115 10.68 -29.15 17.87
C GLN A 115 10.57 -29.06 19.40
N VAL A 116 9.58 -28.31 19.93
CA VAL A 116 9.39 -28.21 21.38
C VAL A 116 8.61 -29.43 21.88
N GLU A 117 9.33 -30.39 22.47
CA GLU A 117 8.74 -31.59 23.06
C GLU A 117 7.80 -31.19 24.20
N ARG A 118 6.49 -31.38 24.01
CA ARG A 118 5.49 -31.12 25.06
C ARG A 118 5.64 -32.17 26.15
N ARG A 119 6.30 -31.80 27.25
CA ARG A 119 6.22 -32.59 28.49
C ARG A 119 4.75 -32.67 28.92
N LYS A 120 4.21 -33.89 28.94
CA LYS A 120 2.89 -34.23 29.47
C LYS A 120 2.86 -34.15 30.99
#